data_AF-A0A4Q3RBI8-F1
#
_entry.id   AF-A0A4Q3RBI8-F1
#
_cell.length_a   1.000
_cell.length_b   1.000
_cell.length_c   1.000
_cell.angle_alpha   90.00
_cell.angle_beta   90.00
_cell.angle_gamma   90.00
#
_symmetry.space_group_name_H-M   'P 1'
#
loop_
_entity.id
_entity.type
_entity.pdbx_description
1 polymer ?
#
loop_
_entity_poly.entity_id
_entity_poly.type
_entity_poly.pdbx_seq_one_letter_code
_entity_poly.pdbx_strand_id
1 'polypeptide(L)' 'MGPLGFNEILIILIIVLLLFGGRKIPELMRGLGRGVREFNDAKNNVRKEIEEGINDKEQRTTSNTPSQS' A
#
# COMPACT_ATOMS: atom_id res chain seq x y z
N MET A 1 35.45 9.35 8.19
CA MET A 1 34.39 9.04 7.22
C MET A 1 33.07 9.51 7.82
N GLY A 2 32.75 10.80 7.67
CA GLY A 2 31.51 11.35 8.21
C GLY A 2 30.31 10.87 7.38
N PRO A 3 29.09 10.82 7.94
CA PRO A 3 27.90 10.57 7.15
C PRO A 3 27.82 11.58 6.01
N LEU A 4 27.35 11.14 4.83
CA LEU A 4 27.15 12.00 3.67
C LEU A 4 26.43 13.27 4.14
N GLY A 5 27.13 14.40 4.04
CA GLY A 5 26.59 15.68 4.46
C GLY A 5 25.44 16.09 3.56
N PHE A 6 24.67 17.06 4.03
CA PHE A 6 23.62 17.68 3.22
C PHE A 6 24.15 18.15 1.86
N ASN A 7 25.40 18.62 1.82
CA ASN A 7 26.07 19.08 0.61
C ASN A 7 26.30 17.97 -0.43
N GLU A 8 26.80 16.80 -0.02
CA GLU A 8 26.98 15.66 -0.91
C GLU A 8 25.64 15.17 -1.48
N ILE A 9 24.61 15.09 -0.65
CA ILE A 9 23.26 14.71 -1.08
C ILE A 9 22.71 15.72 -2.10
N LEU A 10 22.91 17.02 -1.88
CA LEU A 10 22.46 18.06 -2.80
C LEU A 10 23.14 17.96 -4.17
N ILE A 11 24.45 17.67 -4.19
CA ILE A 11 25.21 17.48 -5.45
C ILE A 11 24.69 16.26 -6.21
N ILE A 12 24.48 15.13 -5.52
CA ILE A 12 23.92 13.92 -6.13
C ILE A 12 22.53 14.22 -6.71
N LEU A 13 21.69 14.94 -5.97
CA LEU A 13 20.35 15.33 -6.42
C LEU A 13 20.43 16.17 -7.70
N ILE A 14 21.35 17.15 -7.77
CA ILE A 14 21.56 17.97 -8.96
C ILE A 14 21.99 17.10 -10.15
N ILE A 15 22.94 16.18 -9.98
CA ILE A 15 23.38 15.28 -11.04
C ILE A 15 22.20 14.43 -11.55
N VAL A 16 21.42 13.84 -10.65
CA VAL A 16 20.22 13.07 -11.00
C VAL A 16 19.21 13.94 -11.76
N LEU A 17 18.99 15.18 -11.31
CA LEU A 17 18.09 16.12 -11.99
C LEU A 17 18.60 16.53 -13.38
N LEU A 18 19.91 16.60 -13.61
CA LEU A 18 20.49 16.87 -14.92
C LEU A 18 20.34 15.66 -15.87
N LEU A 19 20.55 14.44 -15.37
CA LEU A 19 20.43 13.21 -16.16
C LEU A 19 18.98 12.87 -16.53
N PHE A 20 18.07 13.00 -15.57
CA PHE A 20 16.67 12.63 -15.76
C PHE A 20 15.77 13.83 -16.10
N GLY A 21 16.19 15.05 -15.80
CA GLY A 21 15.39 16.26 -15.93
C GLY A 21 14.43 16.45 -14.74
N GLY A 22 14.21 17.72 -14.33
CA GLY A 22 13.35 18.05 -13.19
C GLY A 22 11.88 17.65 -13.32
N ARG A 23 11.42 17.29 -14.53
CA ARG A 23 10.04 16.86 -14.79
C ARG A 23 9.81 15.36 -14.59
N LYS A 24 10.82 14.52 -14.79
CA LYS A 24 10.67 13.05 -14.71
C LYS A 24 10.50 12.55 -13.28
N ILE A 25 11.21 13.14 -12.31
CA ILE A 25 11.11 12.74 -10.91
C ILE A 25 9.67 12.93 -10.36
N PRO A 26 9.02 14.12 -10.50
CA PRO A 26 7.63 14.30 -10.09
C PRO A 26 6.64 13.41 -10.84
N GLU A 27 6.88 13.17 -12.14
CA GLU A 27 6.01 12.33 -12.97
C GLU A 27 6.03 10.86 -12.52
N LEU A 28 7.23 10.32 -12.25
CA LEU A 28 7.43 8.98 -11.70
C LEU A 28 6.83 8.87 -10.29
N MET A 29 7.04 9.85 -9.42
CA MET A 29 6.45 9.88 -8.07
C MET A 29 4.93 9.87 -8.12
N ARG A 30 4.31 10.63 -9.04
CA ARG A 30 2.85 10.62 -9.24
C ARG A 30 2.35 9.28 -9.75
N GLY A 31 3.09 8.62 -10.65
CA GLY A 31 2.79 7.27 -11.12
C GLY A 31 2.85 6.23 -10.00
N LEU A 32 3.98 6.16 -9.29
CA LEU A 32 4.19 5.27 -8.15
C LEU A 32 3.17 5.52 -7.03
N GLY A 33 2.89 6.78 -6.69
CA GLY A 33 1.94 7.13 -5.63
C GLY A 33 0.52 6.67 -5.94
N ARG A 34 0.08 6.77 -7.21
CA ARG A 34 -1.21 6.23 -7.65
C ARG A 34 -1.23 4.71 -7.58
N GLY A 35 -0.21 4.04 -8.11
CA GLY A 35 -0.12 2.57 -8.06
C GLY A 35 -0.10 2.01 -6.63
N VAL A 36 0.64 2.64 -5.71
CA VAL A 36 0.66 2.26 -4.29
C VAL A 36 -0.70 2.47 -3.63
N ARG A 37 -1.42 3.55 -3.97
CA ARG A 37 -2.77 3.80 -3.46
C ARG A 37 -3.75 2.72 -3.93
N GLU A 38 -3.82 2.49 -5.24
CA GLU A 38 -4.68 1.47 -5.84
C GLU A 38 -4.38 0.07 -5.27
N PHE A 39 -3.10 -0.27 -5.10
CA PHE A 39 -2.69 -1.52 -4.49
C PHE A 39 -3.17 -1.67 -3.04
N ASN A 40 -3.07 -0.60 -2.24
CA ASN A 40 -3.57 -0.61 -0.87
C ASN A 40 -5.09 -0.72 -0.81
N ASP A 41 -5.81 -0.02 -1.68
CA ASP A 41 -7.27 -0.06 -1.74
C ASP A 41 -7.77 -1.46 -2.12
N ALA A 42 -7.15 -2.09 -3.12
CA ALA A 42 -7.46 -3.46 -3.52
C ALA A 42 -7.21 -4.46 -2.37
N LYS A 43 -6.06 -4.36 -1.70
CA LYS A 43 -5.72 -5.19 -0.52
C LYS A 43 -6.75 -5.03 0.60
N ASN A 44 -7.20 -3.79 0.86
CA ASN A 44 -8.18 -3.51 1.91
C ASN A 44 -9.56 -4.08 1.57
N ASN A 45 -10.01 -4.00 0.32
CA ASN A 45 -11.27 -4.61 -0.12
C ASN A 45 -11.22 -6.13 0.01
N VAL A 46 -10.15 -6.77 -0.47
CA VAL A 46 -9.97 -8.23 -0.32
C VAL A 46 -9.98 -8.65 1.15
N ARG A 47 -9.32 -7.88 2.02
CA ARG A 47 -9.33 -8.15 3.48
C ARG A 47 -10.74 -8.08 4.05
N LYS A 48 -11.54 -7.09 3.66
CA LYS A 48 -12.94 -6.96 4.11
C LYS A 48 -13.81 -8.11 3.62
N GLU A 49 -13.70 -8.48 2.34
CA GLU A 49 -14.46 -9.63 1.79
C GLU A 49 -14.14 -10.94 2.51
N ILE A 50 -12.87 -11.15 2.90
CA ILE A 50 -12.47 -12.31 3.69
C ILE A 50 -13.05 -12.24 5.11
N GLU A 51 -12.97 -11.09 5.78
CA GLU A 51 -13.53 -10.90 7.13
C GLU A 51 -15.07 -11.04 7.17
N GLU A 52 -15.77 -10.50 6.17
CA GLU A 52 -17.23 -10.60 6.02
C GLU A 52 -17.66 -12.04 5.66
N GLY A 53 -16.93 -12.69 4.74
CA GLY A 53 -17.20 -14.07 4.34
C GLY A 53 -16.90 -15.13 5.42
N ILE A 54 -16.10 -14.79 6.44
CA ILE A 54 -15.87 -15.63 7.63
C ILE A 54 -16.99 -15.42 8.66
N ASN A 55 -17.43 -14.18 8.89
CA ASN A 55 -18.53 -13.88 9.83
C ASN A 55 -19.87 -14.50 9.40
N ASP A 56 -20.13 -14.63 8.10
CA ASP A 56 -21.39 -15.19 7.59
C ASP A 56 -21.47 -16.73 7.73
N LYS A 57 -20.33 -17.41 7.96
CA LYS A 57 -20.28 -18.87 8.21
C LYS A 57 -20.49 -19.24 9.68
N GLU A 58 -20.17 -18.34 10.61
CA GLU A 58 -20.27 -18.62 12.05
C GLU A 58 -21.72 -18.55 12.56
N GLN A 59 -22.57 -17.73 11.95
CA GLN A 59 -23.95 -17.52 12.42
C GLN A 59 -24.95 -18.61 12.00
N ARG A 60 -24.63 -19.45 11.01
CA ARG A 60 -25.50 -20.57 10.57
C ARG A 60 -25.28 -21.89 11.31
N THR A 61 -24.26 -21.99 12.17
CA THR A 61 -23.92 -23.25 12.85
C THR A 61 -24.54 -23.34 14.26
N THR A 62 -24.93 -22.22 14.87
CA THR A 62 -25.46 -22.18 16.25
C THR A 62 -26.99 -22.16 16.35
N SER A 63 -27.72 -22.04 15.23
CA SER A 63 -29.19 -21.96 15.25
C SER A 63 -29.93 -23.29 15.02
N ASN A 64 -29.22 -24.38 14.76
CA ASN A 64 -29.83 -25.67 14.41
C ASN A 64 -29.48 -26.80 15.40
N THR A 65 -29.30 -26.51 16.69
CA THR A 65 -29.42 -27.56 17.72
C THR A 65 -30.91 -27.75 18.01
N PRO A 66 -31.53 -28.89 17.63
CA PRO A 66 -32.85 -29.22 18.14
C PRO A 66 -32.68 -29.40 19.64
N SER A 67 -33.30 -28.50 20.40
CA SER A 67 -33.61 -28.74 21.79
C SER A 67 -34.44 -30.03 21.86
N GLN A 68 -33.77 -31.14 22.07
CA GLN A 68 -34.37 -32.42 22.41
C GLN A 68 -33.54 -33.00 23.56
N SER A 69 -34.01 -32.76 24.78
CA SER A 69 -34.24 -33.70 25.90
C SER A 69 -34.23 -32.93 27.21
#